data_AF-A0AAV2AEC6-F1
#
_entry.id   AF-A0AAV2AEC6-F1
#
_cell.length_a   1.000
_cell.length_b   1.000
_cell.length_c   1.000
_cell.angle_alpha   90.00
_cell.angle_beta   90.00
_cell.angle_gamma   90.00
#
_symmetry.space_group_name_H-M   'P 1'
#
loop_
_entity.id
_entity.type
_entity.pdbx_description
1 polymer ?
#
loop_
_entity_poly.entity_id
_entity_poly.type
_entity_poly.pdbx_seq_one_letter_code
_entity_poly.pdbx_strand_id
1 'polypeptide(L)'
;MNFQVKYMKLDLPEYQGEPNFISEAKCKCAASIVKGAVIIEDTSLAFDALHGLPGPYIKWFLDKLGPDGLYKLLSGFEDKSASAICTLAFSEGPEQPIHLFHGITRGEIVLPKGNKGFGWDSCFLPEGKDKTYAELNFEEKNAISHRRKALLLLKDYLSQRNKS
;
A
#
# COMPACT_ATOMS: atom_id res chain seq x y z
N MET A 1 -25.30 -2.26 5.44
CA MET A 1 -24.90 -2.86 4.15
C MET A 1 -23.84 -3.89 4.46
N ASN A 2 -24.07 -5.15 4.11
CA ASN A 2 -23.16 -6.24 4.48
C ASN A 2 -22.55 -6.83 3.20
N PHE A 3 -21.32 -6.44 2.89
CA PHE A 3 -20.50 -7.18 1.95
C PHE A 3 -19.87 -8.36 2.68
N GLN A 4 -19.92 -9.54 2.08
CA GLN A 4 -19.19 -10.70 2.60
C GLN A 4 -17.83 -10.75 1.91
N VAL A 5 -16.77 -10.45 2.65
CA VAL A 5 -15.40 -10.59 2.15
C VAL A 5 -14.90 -12.00 2.45
N LYS A 6 -14.52 -12.74 1.40
CA LYS A 6 -13.91 -14.06 1.51
C LYS A 6 -12.45 -13.97 1.08
N TYR A 7 -11.53 -14.29 1.99
CA TYR A 7 -10.13 -14.45 1.64
C TYR A 7 -9.93 -15.63 0.69
N MET A 8 -9.20 -15.41 -0.39
CA MET A 8 -8.81 -16.45 -1.34
C MET A 8 -7.31 -16.29 -1.64
N LYS A 9 -6.52 -17.32 -1.32
CA LYS A 9 -5.11 -17.34 -1.69
C LYS A 9 -4.99 -17.74 -3.15
N LEU A 10 -4.57 -16.79 -3.98
CA LEU A 10 -4.29 -17.00 -5.40
C LEU A 10 -2.79 -16.81 -5.65
N ASP A 11 -2.23 -17.63 -6.54
CA ASP A 11 -0.91 -17.40 -7.08
C ASP A 11 -1.05 -16.42 -8.25
N LEU A 12 -0.71 -15.17 -7.99
CA LEU A 12 -0.80 -14.08 -8.97
C LEU A 12 0.62 -13.60 -9.30
N PRO A 13 0.90 -13.30 -10.58
CA PRO A 13 2.18 -12.74 -10.96
C PRO A 13 2.45 -11.38 -10.27
N GLU A 14 3.70 -11.17 -9.88
CA GLU A 14 4.21 -9.88 -9.42
C GLU A 14 4.79 -9.12 -10.62
N TYR A 15 3.97 -8.24 -11.20
CA TYR A 15 4.36 -7.44 -12.36
C TYR A 15 5.37 -6.35 -11.99
N GLN A 16 6.11 -5.88 -12.99
CA GLN A 16 6.95 -4.69 -12.90
C GLN A 16 6.30 -3.55 -13.69
N GLY A 17 6.50 -2.32 -13.25
CA GLY A 17 5.96 -1.12 -13.87
C GLY A 17 5.49 -0.10 -12.84
N GLU A 18 4.65 0.82 -13.30
CA GLU A 18 4.02 1.81 -12.44
C GLU A 18 2.98 1.15 -11.50
N PRO A 19 2.79 1.67 -10.27
CA PRO A 19 1.89 1.07 -9.28
C PRO A 19 0.46 0.80 -9.78
N ASN A 20 -0.09 1.71 -10.60
CA ASN A 20 -1.44 1.55 -11.16
C ASN A 20 -1.50 0.41 -12.16
N PHE A 21 -0.53 0.34 -13.08
CA PHE A 21 -0.44 -0.73 -14.06
C PHE A 21 -0.31 -2.10 -13.40
N ILE A 22 0.55 -2.21 -12.37
CA ILE A 22 0.72 -3.46 -11.61
C ILE A 22 -0.60 -3.88 -10.98
N SER A 23 -1.27 -2.95 -10.29
CA SER A 23 -2.52 -3.22 -9.57
C SER A 23 -3.65 -3.63 -10.54
N GLU A 24 -3.76 -2.95 -11.69
CA GLU A 24 -4.72 -3.28 -12.74
C GLU A 24 -4.46 -4.66 -13.34
N ALA A 25 -3.22 -4.95 -13.73
CA ALA A 25 -2.87 -6.25 -14.31
C ALA A 25 -3.11 -7.40 -13.33
N LYS A 26 -2.75 -7.22 -12.05
CA LYS A 26 -2.98 -8.20 -10.98
C LYS A 26 -4.47 -8.40 -10.73
N CYS A 27 -5.26 -7.32 -10.68
CA CYS A 27 -6.71 -7.39 -10.50
C CYS A 27 -7.40 -8.08 -11.68
N LYS A 28 -6.99 -7.77 -12.92
CA LYS A 28 -7.49 -8.44 -14.14
C LYS A 28 -7.26 -9.94 -14.08
N CYS A 29 -6.04 -10.37 -13.73
CA CYS A 29 -5.71 -11.78 -13.57
C CYS A 29 -6.57 -12.46 -12.50
N ALA A 30 -6.72 -11.83 -11.33
CA ALA A 30 -7.55 -12.33 -10.24
C ALA A 30 -9.03 -12.47 -10.67
N ALA A 31 -9.59 -11.48 -11.35
CA ALA A 31 -10.97 -11.49 -11.82
C ALA A 31 -11.22 -12.65 -12.80
N SER A 32 -10.28 -12.93 -13.72
CA SER A 32 -10.35 -14.05 -14.66
C SER A 32 -10.36 -15.42 -13.97
N ILE A 33 -9.64 -15.57 -12.86
CA ILE A 33 -9.58 -16.82 -12.08
C ILE A 33 -10.84 -16.99 -11.23
N VAL A 34 -11.23 -15.94 -10.50
CA VAL A 34 -12.37 -15.98 -9.57
C VAL A 34 -13.71 -16.01 -10.31
N LYS A 35 -13.77 -15.44 -11.52
CA LYS A 35 -14.99 -15.30 -12.33
C LYS A 35 -16.12 -14.57 -11.57
N GLY A 36 -15.75 -13.54 -10.81
CA GLY A 36 -16.67 -12.72 -10.04
C GLY A 36 -15.95 -11.54 -9.41
N ALA A 37 -16.64 -10.86 -8.49
CA ALA A 37 -16.10 -9.66 -7.87
C ALA A 37 -14.83 -9.95 -7.06
N VAL A 38 -13.80 -9.15 -7.30
CA VAL A 38 -12.48 -9.27 -6.66
C VAL A 38 -11.98 -7.93 -6.17
N ILE A 39 -11.26 -7.98 -5.06
CA ILE A 39 -10.44 -6.89 -4.55
C ILE A 39 -9.03 -7.43 -4.35
N ILE A 40 -8.04 -6.73 -4.87
CA ILE A 40 -6.62 -6.96 -4.55
C ILE A 40 -6.03 -5.72 -3.90
N GLU A 41 -4.95 -5.91 -3.16
CA GLU A 41 -4.22 -4.84 -2.49
C GLU A 41 -2.73 -4.94 -2.83
N ASP A 42 -2.15 -3.82 -3.25
CA ASP A 42 -0.70 -3.64 -3.36
C ASP A 42 -0.26 -2.46 -2.48
N THR A 43 0.92 -2.58 -1.86
CA THR A 43 1.50 -1.53 -1.01
C THR A 43 2.84 -1.09 -1.57
N SER A 44 3.03 0.22 -1.69
CA SER A 44 4.27 0.86 -2.10
C SER A 44 4.82 1.76 -1.00
N LEU A 45 6.14 1.86 -0.92
CA LEU A 45 6.82 2.89 -0.13
C LEU A 45 7.72 3.69 -1.08
N ALA A 46 7.29 4.92 -1.36
CA ALA A 46 7.88 5.77 -2.39
C ALA A 46 8.74 6.84 -1.73
N PHE A 47 10.03 6.92 -2.08
CA PHE A 47 10.93 7.97 -1.60
C PHE A 47 11.00 9.08 -2.65
N ASP A 48 10.73 10.32 -2.24
CA ASP A 48 10.63 11.45 -3.19
C ASP A 48 11.99 11.73 -3.85
N ALA A 49 13.08 11.64 -3.06
CA ALA A 49 14.46 11.75 -3.54
C ALA A 49 14.88 10.70 -4.58
N LEU A 50 14.18 9.55 -4.64
CA LEU A 50 14.40 8.50 -5.63
C LEU A 50 13.27 8.45 -6.66
N HIS A 51 12.56 9.56 -6.85
CA HIS A 51 11.44 9.69 -7.79
C HIS A 51 10.39 8.58 -7.62
N GLY A 52 10.12 8.22 -6.36
CA GLY A 52 9.10 7.24 -5.99
C GLY A 52 9.60 5.81 -5.84
N LEU A 53 10.87 5.51 -6.12
CA LEU A 53 11.48 4.22 -5.76
C LEU A 53 11.73 4.12 -4.23
N PRO A 54 11.78 2.91 -3.65
CA PRO A 54 11.58 1.60 -4.28
C PRO A 54 10.13 1.32 -4.69
N GLY A 55 9.17 2.11 -4.20
CA GLY A 55 7.78 2.07 -4.65
C GLY A 55 7.17 0.67 -4.51
N PRO A 56 6.64 0.06 -5.59
CA PRO A 56 6.03 -1.27 -5.55
C PRO A 56 7.05 -2.39 -5.27
N TYR A 57 8.35 -2.11 -5.41
CA TYR A 57 9.43 -3.07 -5.17
C TYR A 57 9.88 -3.13 -3.71
N ILE A 58 9.22 -2.38 -2.82
CA ILE A 58 9.62 -2.26 -1.40
C ILE A 58 9.82 -3.60 -0.70
N LYS A 59 9.06 -4.64 -1.04
CA LYS A 59 9.23 -6.00 -0.49
C LYS A 59 10.66 -6.51 -0.65
N TRP A 60 11.24 -6.36 -1.85
CA TRP A 60 12.57 -6.87 -2.17
C TRP A 60 13.67 -6.00 -1.55
N PHE A 61 13.47 -4.68 -1.55
CA PHE A 61 14.40 -3.77 -0.89
C PHE A 61 14.43 -4.02 0.62
N LEU A 62 13.27 -4.20 1.26
CA LEU A 62 13.19 -4.51 2.68
C LEU A 62 13.84 -5.87 3.00
N ASP A 63 13.62 -6.91 2.19
CA ASP A 63 14.23 -8.23 2.38
C ASP A 63 15.77 -8.18 2.36
N LYS A 64 16.35 -7.38 1.46
CA LYS A 64 17.81 -7.30 1.30
C LYS A 64 18.48 -6.28 2.21
N LEU A 65 17.83 -5.15 2.47
CA LEU A 65 18.42 -4.01 3.17
C LEU A 65 17.98 -3.93 4.63
N GLY A 66 16.80 -4.46 4.95
CA GLY A 66 16.12 -4.18 6.21
C GLY A 66 15.79 -2.69 6.38
N PRO A 67 15.11 -2.31 7.48
CA PRO A 67 14.79 -0.91 7.77
C PRO A 67 16.04 -0.02 7.87
N ASP A 68 17.13 -0.52 8.45
CA ASP A 68 18.39 0.24 8.57
C ASP A 68 19.01 0.53 7.19
N GLY A 69 18.96 -0.44 6.28
CA GLY A 69 19.47 -0.26 4.93
C GLY A 69 18.56 0.61 4.05
N LEU A 70 17.24 0.59 4.26
CA LEU A 70 16.31 1.54 3.61
C LEU A 70 16.62 2.99 4.01
N TYR A 71 16.89 3.26 5.29
CA TYR A 71 17.35 4.57 5.73
C TYR A 71 18.70 4.95 5.11
N LYS A 72 19.67 4.02 5.12
CA LYS A 72 20.99 4.24 4.51
C LYS A 72 20.93 4.46 2.99
N LEU A 73 19.94 3.89 2.30
CA LEU A 73 19.76 4.08 0.86
C LEU A 73 19.60 5.56 0.48
N LEU A 74 19.08 6.37 1.40
CA LEU A 74 18.92 7.80 1.21
C LEU A 74 20.11 8.63 1.72
N SER A 75 21.22 8.05 2.18
CA SER A 75 22.30 8.80 2.85
C SER A 75 22.90 9.94 2.02
N GLY A 76 22.88 9.82 0.69
CA GLY A 76 23.38 10.83 -0.24
C GLY A 76 22.39 11.95 -0.60
N PHE A 77 21.16 11.91 -0.09
CA PHE A 77 20.10 12.87 -0.41
C PHE A 77 19.74 13.69 0.83
N GLU A 78 19.54 15.00 0.68
CA GLU A 78 19.04 15.83 1.79
C GLU A 78 17.56 15.52 2.07
N ASP A 79 16.77 15.36 1.01
CA ASP A 79 15.36 15.02 1.08
C ASP A 79 15.16 13.57 1.57
N LYS A 80 14.42 13.43 2.68
CA LYS A 80 14.03 12.15 3.28
C LYS A 80 12.54 11.88 3.15
N SER A 81 11.80 12.76 2.48
CA SER A 81 10.36 12.65 2.38
C SER A 81 9.95 11.41 1.59
N ALA A 82 8.84 10.82 2.01
CA ALA A 82 8.33 9.58 1.47
C ALA A 82 6.81 9.47 1.60
N SER A 83 6.24 8.57 0.82
CA SER A 83 4.83 8.22 0.84
C SER A 83 4.64 6.73 1.04
N ALA A 84 3.89 6.36 2.07
CA ALA A 84 3.26 5.06 2.18
C ALA A 84 1.97 5.05 1.37
N ILE A 85 1.87 4.17 0.38
CA ILE A 85 0.76 4.14 -0.58
C ILE A 85 0.13 2.74 -0.54
N CYS A 86 -1.18 2.69 -0.30
CA CYS A 86 -1.99 1.49 -0.51
C CYS A 86 -2.83 1.71 -1.76
N THR A 87 -2.75 0.78 -2.71
CA THR A 87 -3.60 0.73 -3.89
C THR A 87 -4.53 -0.47 -3.76
N LEU A 88 -5.83 -0.22 -3.64
CA LEU A 88 -6.84 -1.24 -3.80
C LEU A 88 -7.33 -1.23 -5.24
N ALA A 89 -7.38 -2.39 -5.88
CA ALA A 89 -7.98 -2.55 -7.19
C ALA A 89 -9.20 -3.47 -7.09
N PHE A 90 -10.35 -2.98 -7.52
CA PHE A 90 -11.63 -3.67 -7.47
C PHE A 90 -12.18 -3.89 -8.87
N SER A 91 -12.76 -5.06 -9.11
CA SER A 91 -13.52 -5.38 -10.32
C SER A 91 -14.73 -6.23 -9.93
N GLU A 92 -15.86 -6.07 -10.64
CA GLU A 92 -17.05 -6.91 -10.46
C GLU A 92 -16.92 -8.28 -11.13
N GLY A 93 -15.93 -8.48 -11.99
CA GLY A 93 -15.68 -9.76 -12.67
C GLY A 93 -14.92 -9.63 -13.97
N PRO A 94 -14.77 -10.74 -14.72
CA PRO A 94 -14.13 -10.73 -16.03
C PRO A 94 -14.76 -9.68 -16.96
N GLU A 95 -13.93 -9.00 -17.75
CA GLU A 95 -14.34 -7.95 -18.70
C GLU A 95 -15.06 -6.73 -18.09
N GLN A 96 -15.12 -6.61 -16.75
CA GLN A 96 -15.63 -5.42 -16.08
C GLN A 96 -14.52 -4.39 -15.86
N PRO A 97 -14.86 -3.08 -15.79
CA PRO A 97 -13.90 -2.04 -15.44
C PRO A 97 -13.19 -2.34 -14.12
N ILE A 98 -11.92 -1.93 -14.05
CA ILE A 98 -11.14 -1.98 -12.82
C ILE A 98 -11.14 -0.57 -12.22
N HIS A 99 -11.46 -0.50 -10.93
CA HIS A 99 -11.46 0.75 -10.16
C HIS A 99 -10.31 0.72 -9.16
N LEU A 100 -9.46 1.74 -9.22
CA LEU A 100 -8.34 1.92 -8.30
C LEU A 100 -8.70 2.91 -7.19
N PHE A 101 -8.29 2.60 -5.97
CA PHE A 101 -8.45 3.45 -4.79
C PHE A 101 -7.12 3.60 -4.07
N HIS A 102 -6.64 4.84 -3.99
CA HIS A 102 -5.34 5.14 -3.42
C HIS A 102 -5.49 5.78 -2.04
N GLY A 103 -4.93 5.11 -1.04
CA GLY A 103 -4.74 5.71 0.26
C GLY A 103 -3.27 6.06 0.45
N ILE A 104 -3.00 7.32 0.80
CA ILE A 104 -1.63 7.84 0.89
C ILE A 104 -1.40 8.41 2.29
N THR A 105 -0.23 8.12 2.86
CA THR A 105 0.28 8.81 4.05
C THR A 105 1.66 9.34 3.75
N ARG A 106 1.80 10.67 3.86
CA ARG A 106 3.07 11.37 3.76
C ARG A 106 3.86 11.22 5.05
N GLY A 107 5.18 11.30 4.94
CA GLY A 107 6.11 11.17 6.04
C GLY A 107 7.53 11.26 5.56
N GLU A 108 8.44 10.75 6.38
CA GLU A 108 9.87 10.75 6.13
C GLU A 108 10.50 9.41 6.50
N ILE A 109 11.61 9.09 5.85
CA ILE A 109 12.44 7.94 6.20
C ILE A 109 13.45 8.33 7.25
N VAL A 110 13.38 7.65 8.39
CA VAL A 110 14.19 7.94 9.58
C VAL A 110 15.00 6.73 9.99
N LEU A 111 16.00 6.96 10.85
CA LEU A 111 16.72 5.87 11.50
C LEU A 111 15.70 4.97 12.24
N PRO A 112 15.75 3.64 12.08
CA PRO A 112 14.70 2.77 12.61
C PRO A 112 14.49 2.89 14.11
N LYS A 113 13.23 3.07 14.53
CA LYS A 113 12.80 3.13 15.94
C LYS A 113 11.62 2.17 16.19
N GLY A 114 11.39 1.83 17.46
CA GLY A 114 10.37 0.86 17.85
C GLY A 114 10.72 -0.58 17.49
N ASN A 115 9.69 -1.43 17.44
CA ASN A 115 9.87 -2.85 17.16
C ASN A 115 10.14 -3.09 15.66
N LYS A 116 11.30 -3.66 15.32
CA LYS A 116 11.70 -4.00 13.94
C LYS A 116 10.96 -5.20 13.35
N GLY A 117 10.00 -5.80 14.08
CA GLY A 117 9.38 -7.08 13.72
C GLY A 117 8.46 -7.07 12.49
N PHE A 118 7.92 -5.93 12.05
CA PHE A 118 6.98 -5.90 10.93
C PHE A 118 7.32 -4.83 9.88
N GLY A 119 7.61 -5.29 8.67
CA GLY A 119 7.72 -4.44 7.49
C GLY A 119 8.79 -3.35 7.61
N TRP A 120 8.52 -2.23 6.95
CA TRP A 120 9.33 -1.02 6.95
C TRP A 120 8.82 0.02 7.97
N ASP A 121 7.85 -0.35 8.82
CA ASP A 121 7.18 0.56 9.76
C ASP A 121 8.16 1.31 10.68
N SER A 122 9.24 0.64 11.08
CA SER A 122 10.24 1.20 12.00
C SER A 122 11.05 2.34 11.38
N CYS A 123 11.17 2.42 10.06
CA CYS A 123 11.91 3.49 9.38
C CYS A 123 11.00 4.54 8.72
N PHE A 124 9.68 4.51 8.96
CA PHE A 124 8.75 5.49 8.39
C PHE A 124 8.11 6.33 9.51
N LEU A 125 8.42 7.63 9.50
CA LEU A 125 7.83 8.63 10.39
C LEU A 125 6.70 9.35 9.65
N PRO A 126 5.42 9.09 9.94
CA PRO A 126 4.32 9.79 9.29
C PRO A 126 4.30 11.29 9.67
N GLU A 127 3.91 12.12 8.71
CA GLU A 127 3.83 13.57 8.89
C GLU A 127 2.90 13.95 10.06
N GLY A 128 3.32 14.94 10.85
CA GLY A 128 2.59 15.41 12.03
C GLY A 128 2.65 14.45 13.23
N LYS A 129 3.54 13.46 13.23
CA LYS A 129 3.84 12.58 14.37
C LYS A 129 5.29 12.69 14.79
N ASP A 130 5.55 12.28 16.04
CA ASP A 130 6.87 12.16 16.66
C ASP A 130 7.35 10.70 16.75
N LYS A 131 6.49 9.76 16.35
CA LYS A 131 6.67 8.31 16.44
C LYS A 131 6.57 7.65 15.07
N THR A 132 7.46 6.71 14.81
CA THR A 132 7.41 5.84 13.63
C THR A 132 6.18 4.95 13.65
N TYR A 133 5.77 4.39 12.52
CA TYR A 133 4.66 3.43 12.48
C TYR A 133 4.85 2.23 13.42
N ALA A 134 6.09 1.82 13.68
CA ALA A 134 6.37 0.71 14.59
C ALA A 134 6.25 1.08 16.09
N GLU A 135 6.20 2.37 16.41
CA GLU A 135 6.04 2.88 17.77
C GLU A 135 4.58 3.25 18.10
N LEU A 136 3.73 3.39 17.07
CA LEU A 136 2.30 3.63 17.23
C LEU A 136 1.59 2.36 17.64
N ASN A 137 0.60 2.48 18.53
CA ASN A 137 -0.31 1.37 18.77
C ASN A 137 -1.26 1.16 17.57
N PHE A 138 -2.00 0.05 17.59
CA PHE A 138 -2.89 -0.32 16.49
C PHE A 138 -3.89 0.79 16.13
N GLU A 139 -4.55 1.39 17.12
CA GLU A 139 -5.58 2.42 16.89
C GLU A 139 -4.97 3.71 16.34
N GLU A 140 -3.84 4.16 16.89
CA GLU A 140 -3.12 5.33 16.42
C GLU A 140 -2.65 5.16 14.97
N LYS A 141 -2.06 4.00 14.65
CA LYS A 141 -1.62 3.68 13.29
C LYS A 141 -2.82 3.60 12.34
N ASN A 142 -3.87 2.89 12.74
CA ASN A 142 -5.07 2.73 11.92
C ASN A 142 -5.71 4.09 11.61
N ALA A 143 -5.73 5.01 12.57
CA ALA A 143 -6.30 6.35 12.40
C ALA A 143 -5.72 7.11 11.18
N ILE A 144 -4.41 6.97 10.96
CA ILE A 144 -3.68 7.68 9.89
C ILE A 144 -3.26 6.78 8.71
N SER A 145 -3.55 5.48 8.77
CA SER A 145 -3.04 4.47 7.84
C SER A 145 -3.46 4.72 6.39
N HIS A 146 -2.50 4.63 5.49
CA HIS A 146 -2.70 4.59 4.04
C HIS A 146 -3.70 3.50 3.64
N ARG A 147 -3.64 2.30 4.24
CA ARG A 147 -4.62 1.23 3.98
C ARG A 147 -6.04 1.62 4.38
N ARG A 148 -6.23 2.25 5.56
CA ARG A 148 -7.56 2.70 5.99
C ARG A 148 -8.14 3.73 5.03
N LYS A 149 -7.31 4.68 4.57
CA LYS A 149 -7.72 5.69 3.59
C LYS A 149 -8.20 5.04 2.28
N ALA A 150 -7.47 4.07 1.74
CA ALA A 150 -7.89 3.33 0.55
C ALA A 150 -9.22 2.58 0.76
N LEU A 151 -9.38 1.92 1.90
CA LEU A 151 -10.61 1.19 2.25
C LEU A 151 -11.83 2.11 2.39
N LEU A 152 -11.65 3.32 2.91
CA LEU A 152 -12.73 4.30 3.00
C LEU A 152 -13.21 4.74 1.62
N LEU A 153 -12.28 5.00 0.68
CA LEU A 153 -12.62 5.33 -0.70
C LEU A 153 -13.40 4.20 -1.39
N LEU A 154 -12.96 2.95 -1.23
CA LEU A 154 -13.67 1.79 -1.75
C LEU A 154 -15.07 1.66 -1.13
N LYS A 155 -15.18 1.83 0.20
CA LYS A 155 -16.46 1.77 0.92
C LYS A 155 -17.43 2.81 0.39
N ASP A 156 -16.96 4.04 0.16
CA ASP A 156 -17.78 5.13 -0.35
C ASP A 156 -18.26 4.84 -1.77
N TYR A 157 -17.37 4.37 -2.65
CA TYR A 157 -17.72 3.93 -4.00
C TYR A 157 -18.81 2.85 -4.00
N LEU A 158 -18.62 1.79 -3.22
CA LEU A 158 -19.58 0.68 -3.13
C LEU A 158 -20.93 1.10 -2.54
N SER A 159 -20.92 2.06 -1.60
CA SER A 159 -22.15 2.57 -0.96
C SER A 159 -22.98 3.47 -1.89
N GLN A 160 -22.33 4.18 -2.82
CA GLN A 160 -23.02 5.04 -3.79
C GLN A 160 -23.66 4.22 -4.91
N ARG A 161 -22.96 3.19 -5.40
CA ARG A 161 -23.41 2.34 -6.52
C ARG A 161 -24.69 1.56 -6.21
N ASN A 162 -24.92 1.17 -4.96
CA ASN A 162 -26.13 0.43 -4.55
C ASN A 162 -27.35 1.32 -4.23
N LYS A 163 -27.23 2.65 -4.38
CA LYS A 163 -28.40 3.57 -4.33
C LYS A 163 -29.04 3.78 -5.70
N SER A 164 -28.42 3.26 -6.76
CA SER A 164 -28.88 3.27 -8.16
C SER A 164 -29.47 1.92 -8.51
#